data_AF-A0A7H0MBQ9-F1
#
_entry.id   AF-A0A7H0MBQ9-F1
#
_cell.length_a   1.000
_cell.length_b   1.000
_cell.length_c   1.000
_cell.angle_alpha   90.00
_cell.angle_beta   90.00
_cell.angle_gamma   90.00
#
_symmetry.space_group_name_H-M   'P 1'
#
loop_
_entity.id
_entity.type
_entity.pdbx_description
1 polymer ?
#
loop_
_entity_poly.entity_id
_entity_poly.type
_entity_poly.pdbx_seq_one_letter_code
_entity_poly.pdbx_strand_id
1 'polypeptide(L)'
;MVNHTELNILKLLASRNDVNWTWYNLDRAMSVRKMNGIGNVVRLVDNLSKAGLVDIVPGGSPSGMNYYRVSESGHRFLHSIGEEYPPDLP
;
A
#
# COMPACT_ATOMS: atom_id res chain seq x y z
N MET A 1 -7.80 4.58 -12.44
CA MET A 1 -7.48 5.76 -11.61
C MET A 1 -7.46 5.29 -10.16
N VAL A 2 -6.37 5.55 -9.45
CA VAL A 2 -6.22 5.17 -8.03
C VAL A 2 -7.11 6.08 -7.19
N ASN A 3 -7.96 5.51 -6.34
CA ASN A 3 -8.81 6.32 -5.45
C ASN A 3 -8.06 6.76 -4.19
N HIS A 4 -8.65 7.68 -3.42
CA HIS A 4 -8.01 8.22 -2.21
C HIS A 4 -7.64 7.14 -1.17
N THR A 5 -8.46 6.11 -1.01
CA THR A 5 -8.20 5.01 -0.08
C THR A 5 -7.02 4.16 -0.54
N GLU A 6 -7.00 3.79 -1.83
CA GLU A 6 -5.89 3.06 -2.45
C GLU A 6 -4.60 3.86 -2.39
N LEU A 7 -4.66 5.18 -2.61
CA LEU A 7 -3.50 6.06 -2.48
C LEU A 7 -2.96 6.08 -1.04
N ASN A 8 -3.81 6.15 -0.02
CA ASN A 8 -3.35 6.13 1.37
C ASN A 8 -2.75 4.78 1.75
N ILE A 9 -3.28 3.67 1.20
CA ILE A 9 -2.66 2.34 1.35
C ILE A 9 -1.27 2.32 0.70
N LEU A 10 -1.13 2.85 -0.51
CA LEU A 10 0.15 2.93 -1.21
C LEU A 10 1.19 3.72 -0.41
N LYS A 11 0.79 4.88 0.15
CA LYS A 11 1.63 5.68 1.06
C LYS A 11 2.00 4.92 2.34
N LEU A 12 1.07 4.18 2.93
CA LEU A 12 1.31 3.37 4.12
C LEU A 12 2.34 2.26 3.84
N LEU A 13 2.20 1.54 2.73
CA LEU A 13 3.17 0.52 2.29
C LEU A 13 4.55 1.15 2.08
N ALA A 14 4.63 2.32 1.46
CA ALA A 14 5.89 3.03 1.23
C ALA A 14 6.54 3.57 2.51
N SER A 15 5.78 3.79 3.59
CA SER A 15 6.30 4.42 4.82
C SER A 15 7.29 3.54 5.59
N ARG A 16 7.32 2.23 5.31
CA ARG A 16 8.20 1.27 5.97
C ARG A 16 8.61 0.16 5.02
N ASN A 17 9.90 0.14 4.68
CA ASN A 17 10.52 -0.90 3.86
C ASN A 17 11.01 -2.11 4.67
N ASP A 18 11.03 -2.00 6.00
CA ASP A 18 11.47 -3.03 6.96
C ASP A 18 10.34 -3.97 7.40
N VAL A 19 9.13 -3.77 6.89
CA VAL A 19 7.94 -4.55 7.25
C VAL A 19 7.47 -5.38 6.06
N ASN A 20 7.33 -6.69 6.29
CA ASN A 20 6.56 -7.55 5.38
C ASN A 20 5.07 -7.30 5.62
N TRP A 21 4.48 -6.39 4.84
CA TRP A 21 3.06 -6.03 4.96
C TRP A 21 2.17 -7.18 4.50
N THR A 22 1.55 -7.89 5.44
CA THR A 22 0.50 -8.87 5.15
C THR A 22 -0.86 -8.16 5.14
N TRP A 23 -1.91 -8.80 4.62
CA TRP A 23 -3.27 -8.25 4.74
C TRP A 23 -3.64 -7.94 6.20
N TYR A 24 -3.20 -8.79 7.13
CA TYR A 24 -3.56 -8.67 8.54
C TYR A 24 -2.89 -7.47 9.21
N ASN A 25 -1.55 -7.34 9.09
CA ASN A 25 -0.86 -6.22 9.73
C ASN A 25 -1.14 -4.88 9.02
N LEU A 26 -1.45 -4.91 7.72
CA LEU A 26 -1.88 -3.73 6.97
C LEU A 26 -3.28 -3.27 7.42
N ASP A 27 -4.25 -4.18 7.53
CA ASP A 27 -5.60 -3.86 8.02
C ASP A 27 -5.58 -3.32 9.45
N ARG A 28 -4.76 -3.92 10.32
CA ARG A 28 -4.54 -3.42 11.68
C ARG A 28 -3.92 -2.02 11.70
N ALA A 29 -2.91 -1.77 10.87
CA ALA A 29 -2.28 -0.45 10.77
C ALA A 29 -3.27 0.61 10.26
N MET A 30 -4.12 0.24 9.29
CA MET A 30 -5.21 1.09 8.79
C MET A 30 -6.23 1.41 9.89
N SER A 31 -6.61 0.42 10.70
CA SER A 31 -7.52 0.59 11.84
C SER A 31 -6.96 1.57 12.88
N VAL A 32 -5.69 1.39 13.28
CA VAL A 32 -5.01 2.30 14.23
C VAL A 32 -4.95 3.73 13.70
N ARG A 33 -4.75 3.90 12.38
CA ARG A 33 -4.68 5.20 11.71
C ARG A 33 -6.06 5.77 11.31
N LYS A 34 -7.17 5.09 11.67
CA LYS A 34 -8.54 5.45 11.30
C LYS A 34 -8.72 5.66 9.78
N MET A 35 -8.04 4.85 8.98
CA MET A 35 -8.12 4.92 7.51
C MET A 35 -9.40 4.26 7.00
N ASN A 36 -9.92 4.75 5.87
CA ASN A 36 -10.99 4.09 5.15
C ASN A 36 -10.54 2.74 4.55
N GLY A 37 -11.47 1.83 4.28
CA GLY A 37 -11.18 0.57 3.57
C GLY A 37 -10.76 -0.61 4.45
N ILE A 38 -10.83 -0.47 5.78
CA ILE A 38 -10.67 -1.58 6.74
C ILE A 38 -11.63 -2.74 6.37
N GLY A 39 -11.17 -3.98 6.52
CA GLY A 39 -11.87 -5.20 6.11
C GLY A 39 -11.86 -5.47 4.59
N ASN A 40 -11.40 -4.51 3.78
CA ASN A 40 -11.37 -4.61 2.31
C ASN A 40 -9.95 -4.57 1.72
N VAL A 41 -8.92 -4.72 2.57
CA VAL A 41 -7.51 -4.54 2.20
C VAL A 41 -7.09 -5.41 1.03
N VAL A 42 -7.48 -6.68 1.01
CA VAL A 42 -7.12 -7.61 -0.07
C VAL A 42 -7.61 -7.10 -1.42
N ARG A 43 -8.87 -6.64 -1.49
CA ARG A 43 -9.46 -6.09 -2.72
C ARG A 43 -8.78 -4.79 -3.15
N LEU A 44 -8.49 -3.91 -2.20
CA LEU A 44 -7.85 -2.61 -2.48
C LEU A 44 -6.40 -2.78 -2.95
N VAL A 45 -5.66 -3.73 -2.36
CA VAL A 45 -4.31 -4.07 -2.78
C VAL A 45 -4.30 -4.78 -4.13
N ASP A 46 -5.27 -5.66 -4.41
CA ASP A 46 -5.43 -6.27 -5.74
C ASP A 46 -5.65 -5.21 -6.83
N ASN A 47 -6.48 -4.20 -6.58
CA ASN A 47 -6.64 -3.05 -7.49
C ASN A 47 -5.33 -2.30 -7.72
N LEU A 48 -4.56 -2.02 -6.66
CA LEU A 48 -3.25 -1.37 -6.76
C LEU A 48 -2.24 -2.24 -7.53
N SER A 49 -2.30 -3.56 -7.36
CA SER A 49 -1.44 -4.50 -8.07
C SER A 49 -1.78 -4.58 -9.54
N LYS A 50 -3.07 -4.62 -9.89
CA LYS A 50 -3.56 -4.51 -11.28
C LYS A 50 -3.17 -3.19 -11.94
N ALA A 51 -3.09 -2.11 -11.16
CA ALA A 51 -2.57 -0.82 -11.61
C ALA A 51 -1.03 -0.78 -11.72
N GLY A 52 -0.33 -1.87 -11.35
CA GLY A 52 1.12 -1.96 -11.39
C GLY A 52 1.83 -1.20 -10.28
N LEU A 53 1.16 -0.81 -9.19
CA LEU A 53 1.73 0.04 -8.13
C LEU A 53 2.18 -0.76 -6.89
N VAL A 54 1.69 -1.99 -6.75
CA VAL A 54 2.02 -2.88 -5.63
C VAL A 54 2.32 -4.28 -6.16
N ASP A 55 3.41 -4.87 -5.69
CA ASP A 55 3.71 -6.28 -5.91
C ASP A 55 3.11 -7.12 -4.78
N ILE A 56 2.49 -8.24 -5.14
CA ILE A 56 2.05 -9.28 -4.20
C ILE A 56 3.11 -10.38 -4.22
N VAL A 57 3.84 -10.52 -3.11
CA VAL A 57 4.96 -11.45 -3.01
C VAL A 57 4.54 -12.69 -2.21
N PRO A 58 4.75 -13.92 -2.75
CA PRO A 58 4.40 -15.14 -2.05
C PRO A 58 5.17 -15.33 -0.73
N GLY A 59 4.48 -15.76 0.32
CA GLY A 59 5.04 -15.98 1.66
C GLY A 59 6.01 -17.17 1.81
N GLY A 60 6.42 -17.81 0.71
CA GLY A 60 7.43 -18.88 0.68
C GLY A 60 7.03 -20.23 1.31
N SER A 61 5.96 -20.29 2.10
CA SER A 61 5.42 -21.51 2.72
C SER A 61 3.96 -21.73 2.31
N PRO A 62 3.45 -22.98 2.29
CA PRO A 62 2.05 -23.28 1.96
C PRO A 62 1.04 -22.54 2.85
N SER A 63 1.44 -22.22 4.08
CA SER A 63 0.66 -21.47 5.07
C SER A 63 1.08 -20.00 5.18
N GLY A 64 2.10 -19.58 4.43
CA GLY A 64 2.68 -18.24 4.52
C GLY A 64 1.78 -17.21 3.83
N MET A 65 1.36 -16.19 4.57
CA MET A 65 0.60 -15.09 3.98
C MET A 65 1.45 -14.35 2.95
N ASN A 66 0.85 -14.03 1.81
CA ASN A 66 1.46 -13.09 0.87
C ASN A 66 1.74 -11.76 1.58
N TYR A 67 2.82 -11.12 1.16
CA TYR A 67 3.15 -9.78 1.60
C TYR A 67 3.13 -8.81 0.42
N TYR A 68 2.96 -7.54 0.74
CA TYR A 68 2.78 -6.46 -0.21
C TYR A 68 3.96 -5.53 -0.12
N ARG A 69 4.49 -5.13 -1.27
CA ARG A 69 5.51 -4.10 -1.38
C ARG A 69 5.14 -3.13 -2.49
N VAL A 70 5.53 -1.87 -2.32
CA VAL A 70 5.36 -0.90 -3.40
C VAL A 70 6.27 -1.30 -4.56
N SER A 71 5.72 -1.32 -5.77
CA SER A 71 6.50 -1.60 -6.98
C SER A 71 7.36 -0.38 -7.35
N GLU A 72 8.28 -0.55 -8.29
CA GLU A 72 9.08 0.57 -8.78
C GLU A 72 8.20 1.68 -9.41
N SER A 73 7.17 1.32 -10.18
CA SER A 73 6.16 2.25 -10.69
C SER A 73 5.32 2.89 -9.59
N GLY A 74 5.04 2.15 -8.51
CA GLY A 74 4.39 2.69 -7.32
C GLY A 74 5.21 3.82 -6.67
N HIS A 75 6.53 3.63 -6.54
CA HIS A 75 7.42 4.66 -6.02
C HIS A 75 7.52 5.87 -6.95
N ARG A 76 7.63 5.67 -8.27
CA ARG A 76 7.59 6.78 -9.25
C ARG A 76 6.28 7.56 -9.18
N PHE A 77 5.15 6.87 -9.06
CA PHE A 77 3.84 7.49 -8.91
C PHE A 77 3.72 8.31 -7.62
N LEU A 78 4.22 7.79 -6.50
CA LEU A 78 4.25 8.54 -5.23
C LEU A 78 5.15 9.78 -5.32
N HIS A 79 6.27 9.69 -6.04
CA HIS A 79 7.15 10.84 -6.30
C HIS A 79 6.44 11.89 -7.15
N SER A 80 5.79 11.51 -8.26
CA SER A 80 5.14 12.48 -9.15
C SER A 80 4.03 13.25 -8.45
N ILE A 81 3.21 12.59 -7.62
CA ILE A 81 2.15 13.29 -6.86
C ILE A 81 2.69 14.09 -5.67
N GLY A 82 3.87 13.72 -5.15
CA GLY A 82 4.57 14.46 -4.08
C GLY A 82 5.39 15.63 -4.59
N GLU A 83 5.73 15.64 -5.88
CA GLU A 83 6.26 16.81 -6.59
C GLU A 83 5.14 17.72 -7.10
N GLU A 84 3.95 17.18 -7.39
CA GLU A 84 2.76 17.96 -7.76
C GLU A 84 2.07 18.66 -6.58
N TYR A 85 2.28 18.17 -5.35
CA TYR A 85 1.90 18.88 -4.12
C TYR A 85 3.18 19.29 -3.40
N PRO A 86 3.59 20.59 -3.43
CA PRO A 86 4.80 21.01 -2.74
C PRO A 86 4.75 20.53 -1.29
N PRO A 87 5.90 20.21 -0.68
CA PRO A 87 6.01 19.88 0.73
C PRO A 87 5.77 21.14 1.57
N ASP A 88 4.58 21.70 1.48
CA ASP A 88 4.05 22.68 2.39
C ASP A 88 3.06 21.93 3.28
N LEU A 89 3.48 21.69 4.51
CA LEU A 89 2.93 22.33 5.70
C LEU A 89 3.53 21.66 6.97
N PRO A 90 3.52 22.37 8.11
CA PRO A 90 4.64 22.65 9.02
C PRO A 90 5.20 21.50 9.85
#